data_AF-A0A1G8EUC2-F1
#
_entry.id   AF-A0A1G8EUC2-F1
#
_cell.length_a   1.000
_cell.length_b   1.000
_cell.length_c   1.000
_cell.angle_alpha   90.00
_cell.angle_beta   90.00
_cell.angle_gamma   90.00
#
_symmetry.space_group_name_H-M   'P 1'
#
loop_
_entity.id
_entity.type
_entity.pdbx_description
1 polymer ?
#
loop_
_entity_poly.entity_id
_entity_poly.type
_entity_poly.pdbx_seq_one_letter_code
_entity_poly.pdbx_strand_id
1 'polypeptide(L)' 'MKIKQFILSSVVAFASLAVLAPSMASAAPSRGHKAHAHKVCKWDAHRHQRVCRWVR' A
#
# COMPACT_ATOMS: atom_id res chain seq x y z
N MET A 1 -12.16 -21.67 -28.02
CA MET A 1 -12.66 -20.39 -27.46
C MET A 1 -12.53 -20.30 -25.93
N LYS A 2 -12.75 -21.39 -25.17
CA LYS A 2 -12.86 -21.39 -23.69
C LYS A 2 -11.57 -21.08 -22.90
N ILE A 3 -10.41 -21.47 -23.41
CA ILE A 3 -9.10 -21.20 -22.78
C ILE A 3 -8.76 -19.71 -22.76
N LYS A 4 -9.09 -18.97 -23.83
CA LYS A 4 -8.83 -17.52 -23.91
C LYS A 4 -9.59 -16.76 -22.82
N GLN A 5 -10.82 -17.17 -22.52
CA GLN A 5 -11.64 -16.57 -21.46
C GLN A 5 -11.08 -16.86 -20.06
N PHE A 6 -10.56 -18.06 -19.81
CA PHE A 6 -9.92 -18.38 -18.54
C PHE A 6 -8.65 -17.54 -18.30
N ILE A 7 -7.83 -17.36 -19.34
CA ILE A 7 -6.62 -16.54 -19.24
C ILE A 7 -6.99 -15.07 -18.97
N LEU A 8 -7.94 -14.53 -19.72
CA LEU A 8 -8.42 -13.15 -19.52
C LEU A 8 -9.02 -12.95 -18.12
N SER A 9 -9.86 -13.88 -17.65
CA SER A 9 -10.46 -13.82 -16.32
C SER A 9 -9.40 -13.88 -15.21
N SER A 10 -8.36 -14.70 -15.38
CA SER A 10 -7.26 -14.81 -14.43
C SER A 10 -6.48 -13.48 -14.35
N VAL A 11 -6.07 -12.94 -15.50
CA VAL A 11 -5.33 -11.66 -15.56
C VAL A 11 -6.13 -10.52 -14.93
N VAL A 12 -7.43 -10.42 -15.21
CA VAL A 12 -8.31 -9.40 -14.61
C VAL A 12 -8.43 -9.57 -13.10
N ALA A 13 -8.54 -10.80 -12.60
CA ALA A 13 -8.62 -11.06 -11.16
C ALA A 13 -7.33 -10.66 -10.43
N PHE A 14 -6.16 -10.99 -10.98
CA PHE A 14 -4.86 -10.61 -10.40
C PHE A 14 -4.61 -9.11 -10.47
N ALA A 15 -4.96 -8.45 -11.58
CA ALA A 15 -4.84 -7.00 -11.72
C ALA A 15 -5.74 -6.27 -10.71
N SER A 16 -6.97 -6.77 -10.50
CA SER A 16 -7.90 -6.21 -9.52
C SER A 16 -7.37 -6.32 -8.08
N LEU A 17 -6.77 -7.47 -7.73
CA LEU A 17 -6.09 -7.65 -6.44
C LEU A 17 -4.90 -6.70 -6.27
N ALA A 18 -4.10 -6.52 -7.32
CA ALA A 18 -2.94 -5.63 -7.29
C ALA A 18 -3.31 -4.15 -7.14
N VAL A 19 -4.47 -3.72 -7.67
CA VAL A 19 -5.00 -2.36 -7.47
C VAL A 19 -5.54 -2.15 -6.06
N LEU A 20 -6.05 -3.20 -5.40
CA LEU A 20 -6.57 -3.12 -4.03
C LEU A 20 -5.45 -3.11 -2.95
N ALA A 21 -4.28 -3.66 -3.25
CA ALA A 21 -3.14 -3.69 -2.33
C ALA A 21 -2.60 -2.30 -1.89
N PRO A 22 -2.36 -1.33 -2.80
CA PRO A 22 -1.91 0.01 -2.41
C PRO A 22 -2.96 0.78 -1.61
N SER A 23 -4.26 0.48 -1.78
CA SER A 23 -5.34 1.08 -0.98
C SER A 23 -5.24 0.75 0.51
N MET A 24 -4.73 -0.45 0.84
CA MET A 24 -4.53 -0.89 2.22
C MET A 24 -3.21 -0.37 2.81
N ALA A 25 -2.19 -0.17 1.97
CA ALA A 25 -0.94 0.49 2.38
C ALA A 25 -1.10 2.02 2.53
N SER A 26 -2.10 2.60 1.86
CA SER A 26 -2.49 4.01 1.94
C SER A 26 -3.52 4.29 3.04
N ALA A 27 -3.61 3.45 4.07
CA ALA A 27 -4.10 3.87 5.39
C ALA A 27 -3.01 4.68 6.12
N ALA A 28 -2.37 5.64 5.43
CA ALA A 28 -1.68 6.70 6.11
C ALA A 28 -2.78 7.57 6.74
N PRO A 29 -2.83 7.73 8.08
CA PRO A 29 -3.88 8.51 8.70
C PRO A 29 -3.82 9.92 8.13
N SER A 30 -4.88 10.28 7.40
CA SER A 30 -5.27 11.64 7.08
C SER A 30 -5.47 12.39 8.40
N ARG A 31 -4.39 12.85 9.02
CA ARG A 31 -4.42 13.81 10.12
C ARG A 31 -3.70 15.05 9.65
N GLY A 32 -4.51 16.09 9.52
CA GLY A 32 -4.19 17.34 8.87
C GLY A 32 -3.03 18.10 9.49
N HIS A 33 -2.68 19.16 8.77
CA HIS A 33 -1.65 20.14 9.08
C HIS A 33 -0.23 19.56 9.06
N LYS A 34 0.48 19.69 7.93
CA LYS A 34 1.89 20.16 7.78
C LYS A 34 2.33 19.86 6.34
N ALA A 35 2.05 20.79 5.42
CA ALA A 35 2.28 20.67 3.97
C ALA A 35 3.75 20.50 3.53
N HIS A 36 4.71 20.37 4.47
CA HIS A 36 6.14 20.23 4.17
C HIS A 36 6.84 19.13 4.98
N ALA A 37 6.12 18.39 5.83
CA ALA A 37 6.72 17.28 6.57
C ALA A 37 6.55 15.97 5.78
N HIS A 38 7.65 15.28 5.49
CA HIS A 38 7.58 13.94 4.91
C HIS A 38 7.59 12.89 6.03
N LYS A 39 6.72 11.89 5.90
CA LYS A 39 6.59 10.81 6.89
C LYS A 39 7.60 9.71 6.58
N VAL A 40 8.64 9.61 7.38
CA VAL A 40 9.65 8.54 7.27
C VAL A 40 9.24 7.40 8.19
N CYS A 41 9.09 6.21 7.63
CA CYS A 41 8.90 4.98 8.41
C CYS A 41 10.20 4.18 8.41
N LYS A 42 10.68 3.82 9.60
CA LYS A 42 11.85 2.95 9.79
C LYS A 42 11.42 1.72 10.59
N TRP A 43 11.99 0.58 10.25
CA TRP A 43 11.84 -0.63 11.06
C TRP A 43 12.69 -0.50 12.33
N ASP A 44 12.06 -0.64 13.49
CA ASP A 44 12.76 -0.69 14.77
C ASP A 44 12.97 -2.16 15.16
N ALA A 45 14.23 -2.60 15.11
CA ALA A 45 14.63 -3.96 15.45
C ALA A 45 14.62 -4.23 16.96
N HIS A 46 14.58 -3.20 17.82
CA HIS A 46 14.47 -3.40 19.27
C HIS A 46 13.04 -3.68 19.70
N ARG A 47 12.06 -3.09 19.01
CA ARG A 47 10.63 -3.23 19.33
C ARG A 47 9.88 -4.11 18.34
N HIS A 48 10.55 -4.64 17.31
CA HIS A 48 9.99 -5.49 16.25
C HIS A 48 8.75 -4.84 15.59
N GLN A 49 8.76 -3.52 15.41
CA GLN A 49 7.64 -2.76 14.89
C GLN A 49 8.12 -1.65 13.94
N ARG A 50 7.26 -1.23 12.99
CA ARG A 50 7.52 -0.05 12.16
C ARG A 50 7.19 1.21 12.94
N VAL A 51 8.18 2.07 13.11
CA VAL A 51 8.01 3.39 13.70
C VAL A 51 7.98 4.43 12.58
N CYS A 52 6.89 5.18 12.49
CA CYS A 52 6.77 6.27 11.53
C CYS A 52 6.85 7.61 12.25
N ARG A 53 7.73 8.50 11.76
CA ARG A 53 7.92 9.83 12.30
C ARG A 53 7.77 10.87 11.19
N TRP A 54 7.17 12.00 11.53
CA TRP A 54 7.17 13.16 10.65
C TRP A 54 8.50 13.88 10.77
N VAL A 55 9.18 14.07 9.64
CA VAL A 55 10.42 14.84 9.54
C VAL A 55 10.10 16.13 8.80
N ARG A 56 10.54 17.27 9.33
CA ARG A 56 10.38 18.59 8.71
C ARG A 56 11.51 18.82 7.71
#